data_AF-M8BPY5-F1
#
_entry.id   AF-M8BPY5-F1
#
_cell.length_a   1.000
_cell.length_b   1.000
_cell.length_c   1.000
_cell.angle_alpha   90.00
_cell.angle_beta   90.00
_cell.angle_gamma   90.00
#
_symmetry.space_group_name_H-M   'P 1'
#
loop_
_entity.id
_entity.type
_entity.pdbx_description
1 polymer ?
#
loop_
_entity_poly.entity_id
_entity_poly.type
_entity_poly.pdbx_seq_one_letter_code
_entity_poly.pdbx_strand_id
1 'polypeptide(L)'
;MYVRQPGARLTLLYSHGNAADLGQMYELFVELSSHLNVNLMGYDYSGYGQSSGKPSEQNTYADIEAAYRCLIETYGASEENIILYGQSVGSGPTLDLASRLPHLRAVVLHSPISSGLRVMYPVKHTYWFDIYKNIDKVALVKCPVLVIHGTADDVVDCSHGRALWELSKVKYEPLWVKGGNHCNLELYPEYIKHLKKFITAIEKSPPLKDDSPESSGPSDLETGSESMESSRKSTDVRDKSRSSTDHRRSTDRREKPRSSIDRKDKGRKSVDHPDKPRASVDQSDKPRKSIDRAYPYLVFLTLAMHCVTALEG
;
A
#
# COMPACT_ATOMS: atom_id res chain seq x y z
N MET A 1 8.56 4.73 10.10
CA MET A 1 8.64 6.10 10.66
C MET A 1 7.29 6.49 11.25
N TYR A 2 7.25 7.18 12.39
CA TYR A 2 6.03 7.74 12.97
C TYR A 2 6.25 9.20 13.39
N VAL A 3 5.44 10.12 12.84
CA VAL A 3 5.38 11.53 13.23
C VAL A 3 4.16 11.70 14.14
N ARG A 4 4.41 12.10 15.39
CA ARG A 4 3.36 12.38 16.35
C ARG A 4 2.99 13.86 16.29
N GLN A 5 1.72 14.16 16.08
CA GLN A 5 1.18 15.51 16.16
C GLN A 5 0.40 15.68 17.47
N PRO A 6 0.83 16.57 18.40
CA PRO A 6 0.12 16.79 19.66
C PRO A 6 -1.33 17.21 19.45
N GLY A 7 -2.27 16.49 20.08
CA GLY A 7 -3.71 16.75 19.96
C GLY A 7 -4.37 16.20 18.69
N ALA A 8 -3.63 15.60 17.76
CA ALA A 8 -4.22 14.93 16.60
C ALA A 8 -4.98 13.67 17.02
N ARG A 9 -6.26 13.59 16.64
CA ARG A 9 -7.10 12.39 16.81
C ARG A 9 -6.90 11.39 15.68
N LEU A 10 -6.77 11.88 14.45
CA LEU A 10 -6.63 11.06 13.26
C LEU A 10 -5.16 10.65 13.05
N THR A 11 -4.98 9.47 12.46
CA THR A 11 -3.66 8.95 12.06
C THR A 11 -3.68 8.55 10.59
N LEU A 12 -2.70 9.03 9.84
CA LEU A 12 -2.56 8.76 8.41
C LEU A 12 -1.48 7.68 8.21
N LEU A 13 -1.84 6.55 7.58
CA LEU A 13 -0.90 5.50 7.18
C LEU A 13 -0.56 5.68 5.70
N TYR A 14 0.70 5.99 5.39
CA TYR A 14 1.17 6.39 4.07
C TYR A 14 1.94 5.24 3.38
N SER A 15 1.36 4.71 2.30
CA SER A 15 2.00 3.82 1.32
C SER A 15 2.67 4.68 0.23
N HIS A 16 4.00 4.74 0.23
CA HIS A 16 4.76 5.65 -0.64
C HIS A 16 4.82 5.21 -2.10
N GLY A 17 5.24 6.15 -2.96
CA GLY A 17 5.45 5.89 -4.38
C GLY A 17 6.60 4.92 -4.69
N ASN A 18 6.69 4.57 -5.96
CA ASN A 18 7.75 3.72 -6.50
C ASN A 18 9.12 4.43 -6.44
N ALA A 19 10.21 3.68 -6.23
CA ALA A 19 11.57 4.22 -6.05
C ALA A 19 11.75 5.32 -4.96
N ALA A 20 10.86 5.36 -3.96
CA ALA A 20 10.98 6.24 -2.79
C ALA A 20 11.39 5.45 -1.54
N ASP A 21 12.00 6.11 -0.55
CA ASP A 21 12.25 5.56 0.80
C ASP A 21 11.84 6.54 1.92
N LEU A 22 11.76 6.04 3.16
CA LEU A 22 11.40 6.85 4.33
C LEU A 22 12.32 8.05 4.60
N GLY A 23 13.57 8.01 4.18
CA GLY A 23 14.49 9.15 4.28
C GLY A 23 14.09 10.28 3.34
N GLN A 24 13.76 9.94 2.09
CA GLN A 24 13.25 10.90 1.10
C GLN A 24 11.87 11.46 1.47
N MET A 25 11.00 10.63 2.05
CA MET A 25 9.64 11.03 2.44
C MET A 25 9.57 11.82 3.76
N TYR A 26 10.69 11.94 4.50
CA TYR A 26 10.72 12.50 5.85
C TYR A 26 10.13 13.92 5.94
N GLU A 27 10.59 14.84 5.09
CA GLU A 27 10.17 16.25 5.12
C GLU A 27 8.67 16.38 4.80
N LEU A 28 8.21 15.73 3.73
CA LEU A 28 6.80 15.67 3.35
C LEU A 28 5.92 15.12 4.49
N PHE A 29 6.38 14.10 5.21
CA PHE A 29 5.63 13.53 6.34
C PHE A 29 5.51 14.48 7.52
N VAL A 30 6.56 15.25 7.84
CA VAL A 30 6.51 16.29 8.88
C VAL A 30 5.56 17.43 8.47
N GLU A 31 5.65 17.90 7.22
CA GLU A 31 4.77 18.95 6.71
C GLU A 31 3.30 18.52 6.66
N LEU A 32 2.99 17.32 6.14
CA LEU A 32 1.63 16.79 6.10
C LEU A 32 1.05 16.63 7.52
N SER A 33 1.83 16.05 8.44
CA SER A 33 1.41 15.86 9.84
C SER A 33 1.04 17.19 10.51
N SER A 34 1.88 18.23 10.31
CA SER A 34 1.66 19.57 10.84
C SER A 34 0.49 20.30 10.19
N HIS A 35 0.46 20.40 8.85
CA HIS A 35 -0.53 21.18 8.10
C HIS A 35 -1.96 20.61 8.20
N LEU A 36 -2.09 19.28 8.28
CA LEU A 36 -3.35 18.55 8.37
C LEU A 36 -3.78 18.27 9.82
N ASN A 37 -2.90 18.49 10.80
CA ASN A 37 -3.10 18.14 12.21
C ASN A 37 -3.41 16.65 12.43
N VAL A 38 -2.60 15.77 11.84
CA VAL A 38 -2.72 14.30 11.94
C VAL A 38 -1.43 13.68 12.45
N ASN A 39 -1.51 12.57 13.19
CA ASN A 39 -0.35 11.69 13.32
C ASN A 39 -0.09 11.03 11.96
N LEU A 40 1.16 10.67 11.65
CA LEU A 40 1.50 10.06 10.37
C LEU A 40 2.47 8.89 10.55
N MET A 41 2.09 7.70 10.07
CA MET A 41 2.98 6.56 9.92
C MET A 41 3.32 6.35 8.45
N GLY A 42 4.60 6.23 8.14
CA GLY A 42 5.09 5.67 6.88
C GLY A 42 5.96 4.44 7.17
N TYR A 43 6.03 3.52 6.21
CA TYR A 43 6.85 2.31 6.27
C TYR A 43 7.58 2.13 4.92
N ASP A 44 8.78 1.54 4.92
CA ASP A 44 9.46 1.10 3.70
C ASP A 44 8.91 -0.30 3.32
N TYR A 45 8.60 -0.52 2.04
CA TYR A 45 8.25 -1.85 1.52
C TYR A 45 9.39 -2.86 1.69
N SER A 46 9.08 -4.16 1.69
CA SER A 46 10.08 -5.23 1.62
C SER A 46 11.05 -5.03 0.46
N GLY A 47 12.35 -4.95 0.75
CA GLY A 47 13.42 -4.67 -0.22
C GLY A 47 13.61 -3.19 -0.60
N TYR A 48 12.95 -2.25 0.07
CA TYR A 48 13.14 -0.80 -0.06
C TYR A 48 13.81 -0.21 1.18
N GLY A 49 14.51 0.92 1.02
CA GLY A 49 15.08 1.68 2.15
C GLY A 49 15.97 0.83 3.07
N GLN A 50 15.53 0.64 4.31
CA GLN A 50 16.18 -0.25 5.30
C GLN A 50 15.42 -1.58 5.53
N SER A 51 14.29 -1.79 4.84
CA SER A 51 13.52 -3.03 4.93
C SER A 51 14.20 -4.18 4.18
N SER A 52 14.26 -5.35 4.80
CA SER A 52 14.81 -6.56 4.21
C SER A 52 13.82 -7.24 3.25
N GLY A 53 14.20 -8.38 2.65
CA GLY A 53 13.34 -9.14 1.75
C GLY A 53 13.50 -8.75 0.27
N LYS A 54 12.42 -8.94 -0.51
CA LYS A 54 12.34 -8.60 -1.93
C LYS A 54 11.02 -7.84 -2.19
N PRO A 55 10.97 -6.92 -3.16
CA PRO A 55 9.72 -6.29 -3.57
C PRO A 55 8.83 -7.27 -4.35
N SER A 56 7.58 -7.42 -3.92
CA SER A 56 6.53 -8.14 -4.62
C SER A 56 5.16 -7.62 -4.19
N GLU A 57 4.12 -7.81 -5.00
CA GLU A 57 2.74 -7.42 -4.66
C GLU A 57 2.33 -7.98 -3.27
N GLN A 58 2.53 -9.28 -3.07
CA GLN A 58 2.16 -9.98 -1.83
C GLN A 58 2.94 -9.45 -0.62
N ASN A 59 4.21 -9.10 -0.79
CA ASN A 59 5.00 -8.50 0.28
C ASN A 59 4.48 -7.09 0.62
N THR A 60 4.15 -6.24 -0.36
CA THR A 60 3.57 -4.91 -0.05
C THR A 60 2.24 -4.98 0.71
N TYR A 61 1.45 -6.03 0.48
CA TYR A 61 0.23 -6.32 1.24
C TYR A 61 0.55 -6.76 2.68
N ALA A 62 1.59 -7.57 2.89
CA ALA A 62 2.07 -7.91 4.23
C ALA A 62 2.69 -6.70 4.96
N ASP A 63 3.42 -5.84 4.24
CA ASP A 63 4.08 -4.64 4.79
C ASP A 63 3.04 -3.63 5.32
N ILE A 64 1.97 -3.34 4.56
CA ILE A 64 0.91 -2.43 5.03
C ILE A 64 0.13 -3.04 6.20
N GLU A 65 -0.12 -4.35 6.18
CA GLU A 65 -0.80 -5.06 7.27
C GLU A 65 0.03 -4.99 8.55
N ALA A 66 1.36 -5.18 8.47
CA ALA A 66 2.27 -5.04 9.60
C ALA A 66 2.31 -3.59 10.14
N ALA A 67 2.33 -2.58 9.27
CA ALA A 67 2.28 -1.17 9.67
C ALA A 67 0.93 -0.81 10.32
N TYR A 68 -0.19 -1.29 9.75
CA TYR A 68 -1.53 -1.15 10.32
C TYR A 68 -1.62 -1.78 11.71
N ARG A 69 -1.18 -3.04 11.86
CA ARG A 69 -1.14 -3.71 13.17
C ARG A 69 -0.24 -2.98 14.17
N CYS A 70 0.88 -2.41 13.74
CA CYS A 70 1.72 -1.58 14.61
C CYS A 70 0.96 -0.33 15.10
N LEU A 71 0.17 0.34 14.25
CA LEU A 71 -0.68 1.46 14.67
C LEU A 71 -1.69 1.07 15.75
N ILE A 72 -2.37 -0.07 15.59
CA ILE A 72 -3.34 -0.56 16.58
C ILE A 72 -2.62 -1.01 17.87
N GLU A 73 -1.70 -1.97 17.76
CA GLU A 73 -1.11 -2.69 18.89
C GLU A 73 -0.07 -1.87 19.67
N THR A 74 0.69 -1.00 18.99
CA THR A 74 1.81 -0.24 19.60
C THR A 74 1.45 1.23 19.84
N TYR A 75 0.74 1.87 18.92
CA TYR A 75 0.40 3.30 19.03
C TYR A 75 -1.02 3.55 19.59
N GLY A 76 -1.83 2.50 19.78
CA GLY A 76 -3.17 2.60 20.36
C GLY A 76 -4.16 3.36 19.48
N ALA A 77 -3.94 3.39 18.16
CA ALA A 77 -4.90 3.95 17.22
C ALA A 77 -6.11 3.00 17.09
N SER A 78 -7.30 3.57 16.93
CA SER A 78 -8.50 2.81 16.52
C SER A 78 -8.70 2.88 15.01
N GLU A 79 -9.28 1.84 14.41
CA GLU A 79 -9.57 1.76 12.97
C GLU A 79 -10.40 2.97 12.48
N GLU A 80 -11.39 3.40 13.26
CA GLU A 80 -12.24 4.55 12.95
C GLU A 80 -11.54 5.93 13.05
N ASN A 81 -10.26 5.94 13.41
CA ASN A 81 -9.39 7.12 13.39
C ASN A 81 -8.23 6.99 12.38
N ILE A 82 -8.12 5.88 11.65
CA ILE A 82 -7.05 5.63 10.66
C ILE A 82 -7.51 6.00 9.25
N ILE A 83 -6.70 6.82 8.57
CA ILE A 83 -6.86 7.15 7.15
C ILE A 83 -5.72 6.47 6.39
N LEU A 84 -6.04 5.68 5.37
CA LEU A 84 -5.01 5.13 4.47
C LEU A 84 -4.73 6.12 3.35
N TYR A 85 -3.46 6.28 2.99
CA TYR A 85 -3.01 7.14 1.91
C TYR A 85 -2.08 6.34 1.00
N GLY A 86 -2.43 6.21 -0.28
CA GLY A 86 -1.60 5.51 -1.27
C GLY A 86 -1.20 6.41 -2.43
N GLN A 87 0.11 6.59 -2.63
CA GLN A 87 0.68 7.34 -3.76
C GLN A 87 1.14 6.39 -4.87
N SER A 88 0.70 6.61 -6.11
CA SER A 88 1.13 5.83 -7.28
C SER A 88 0.95 4.32 -7.04
N VAL A 89 2.01 3.52 -7.12
CA VAL A 89 2.02 2.08 -6.80
C VAL A 89 1.49 1.78 -5.38
N GLY A 90 1.70 2.66 -4.41
CA GLY A 90 1.20 2.53 -3.03
C GLY A 90 -0.33 2.52 -2.91
N SER A 91 -1.05 2.95 -3.94
CA SER A 91 -2.51 2.73 -4.04
C SER A 91 -2.91 1.25 -4.03
N GLY A 92 -2.03 0.36 -4.50
CA GLY A 92 -2.19 -1.10 -4.46
C GLY A 92 -2.41 -1.66 -3.05
N PRO A 93 -1.41 -1.61 -2.16
CA PRO A 93 -1.56 -2.06 -0.78
C PRO A 93 -2.59 -1.25 0.00
N THR A 94 -2.72 0.06 -0.25
CA THR A 94 -3.77 0.89 0.35
C THR A 94 -5.17 0.37 0.06
N LEU A 95 -5.51 0.04 -1.20
CA LEU A 95 -6.84 -0.48 -1.56
C LEU A 95 -7.03 -1.94 -1.21
N ASP A 96 -5.97 -2.75 -1.14
CA ASP A 96 -6.06 -4.10 -0.57
C ASP A 96 -6.55 -4.06 0.88
N LEU A 97 -5.84 -3.32 1.74
CA LEU A 97 -6.20 -3.19 3.14
C LEU A 97 -7.58 -2.51 3.31
N ALA A 98 -7.83 -1.41 2.61
CA ALA A 98 -9.11 -0.70 2.68
C ALA A 98 -10.33 -1.56 2.29
N SER A 99 -10.16 -2.54 1.39
CA SER A 99 -11.24 -3.46 0.99
C SER A 99 -11.65 -4.44 2.10
N ARG A 100 -10.80 -4.62 3.12
CA ARG A 100 -10.97 -5.60 4.22
C ARG A 100 -11.36 -4.97 5.55
N LEU A 101 -11.14 -3.66 5.72
CA LEU A 101 -11.40 -2.92 6.97
C LEU A 101 -12.82 -2.30 6.99
N PRO A 102 -13.74 -2.76 7.87
CA PRO A 102 -15.14 -2.33 7.86
C PRO A 102 -15.40 -0.92 8.42
N HIS A 103 -14.57 -0.43 9.34
CA HIS A 103 -14.74 0.82 10.08
C HIS A 103 -13.71 1.90 9.72
N LEU A 104 -12.81 1.61 8.77
CA LEU A 104 -11.74 2.50 8.33
C LEU A 104 -12.24 3.93 8.11
N ARG A 105 -11.49 4.93 8.58
CA ARG A 105 -11.98 6.30 8.64
C ARG A 105 -12.15 6.94 7.26
N ALA A 106 -11.15 6.79 6.39
CA ALA A 106 -11.16 7.26 5.01
C ALA A 106 -9.99 6.69 4.19
N VAL A 107 -10.03 6.87 2.87
CA VAL A 107 -8.91 6.59 1.95
C VAL A 107 -8.57 7.84 1.13
N VAL A 108 -7.27 8.10 0.96
CA VAL A 108 -6.73 9.05 -0.02
C VAL A 108 -5.93 8.29 -1.06
N LEU A 109 -6.24 8.52 -2.34
CA LEU A 109 -5.53 7.96 -3.47
C LEU A 109 -4.86 9.11 -4.25
N HIS A 110 -3.52 9.11 -4.29
CA HIS A 110 -2.73 10.13 -4.96
C HIS A 110 -2.09 9.55 -6.23
N SER A 111 -2.47 10.08 -7.39
CA SER A 111 -2.07 9.61 -8.73
C SER A 111 -2.15 8.07 -8.86
N PRO A 112 -3.27 7.43 -8.44
CA PRO A 112 -3.34 5.99 -8.24
C PRO A 112 -3.37 5.21 -9.55
N ILE A 113 -2.89 3.96 -9.49
CA ILE A 113 -2.95 3.01 -10.60
C ILE A 113 -4.23 2.18 -10.52
N SER A 114 -4.90 1.94 -11.65
CA SER A 114 -6.08 1.03 -11.68
C SER A 114 -5.69 -0.45 -11.68
N SER A 115 -4.57 -0.76 -12.34
CA SER A 115 -3.80 -2.00 -12.21
C SER A 115 -2.45 -1.84 -12.92
N GLY A 116 -1.47 -2.70 -12.62
CA GLY A 116 -0.13 -2.62 -13.18
C GLY A 116 -0.11 -2.69 -14.70
N LEU A 117 -0.83 -3.65 -15.30
CA LEU A 117 -0.92 -3.77 -16.77
C LEU A 117 -1.56 -2.55 -17.42
N ARG A 118 -2.53 -1.89 -16.75
CA ARG A 118 -3.25 -0.74 -17.31
C ARG A 118 -2.40 0.52 -17.40
N VAL A 119 -1.37 0.66 -16.56
CA VAL A 119 -0.38 1.75 -16.68
C VAL A 119 0.49 1.55 -17.92
N MET A 120 0.87 0.29 -18.18
CA MET A 120 1.77 -0.05 -19.29
C MET A 120 1.06 -0.11 -20.65
N TYR A 121 -0.21 -0.54 -20.66
CA TYR A 121 -0.96 -0.83 -21.88
C TYR A 121 -2.44 -0.43 -21.70
N PRO A 122 -3.13 0.10 -22.73
CA PRO A 122 -4.53 0.52 -22.65
C PRO A 122 -5.51 -0.68 -22.67
N VAL A 123 -5.35 -1.62 -21.75
CA VAL A 123 -6.17 -2.83 -21.62
C VAL A 123 -7.47 -2.54 -20.86
N LYS A 124 -8.59 -3.06 -21.36
CA LYS A 124 -9.90 -2.90 -20.72
C LYS A 124 -10.19 -4.00 -19.69
N HIS A 125 -9.67 -5.21 -19.92
CA HIS A 125 -9.90 -6.37 -19.07
C HIS A 125 -8.82 -6.51 -17.98
N THR A 126 -9.21 -7.03 -16.82
CA THR A 126 -8.26 -7.43 -15.77
C THR A 126 -7.83 -8.86 -16.02
N TYR A 127 -6.51 -9.13 -16.03
CA TYR A 127 -5.96 -10.46 -16.27
C TYR A 127 -5.57 -11.15 -14.95
N TRP A 128 -5.41 -12.47 -14.98
CA TRP A 128 -5.05 -13.23 -13.78
C TRP A 128 -3.63 -12.87 -13.27
N PHE A 129 -2.71 -12.59 -14.19
CA PHE A 129 -1.32 -12.15 -13.95
C PHE A 129 -1.15 -10.62 -13.79
N ASP A 130 -2.23 -9.85 -13.79
CA ASP A 130 -2.17 -8.41 -13.48
C ASP A 130 -1.88 -8.19 -11.98
N ILE A 131 -1.23 -7.10 -11.62
CA ILE A 131 -0.90 -6.75 -10.21
C ILE A 131 -1.66 -5.50 -9.77
N TYR A 132 -1.88 -5.35 -8.47
CA TYR A 132 -2.55 -4.19 -7.87
C TYR A 132 -3.88 -3.87 -8.54
N LYS A 133 -4.76 -4.88 -8.62
CA LYS A 133 -6.07 -4.85 -9.31
C LYS A 133 -7.09 -3.93 -8.63
N ASN A 134 -6.73 -2.69 -8.42
CA ASN A 134 -7.45 -1.66 -7.69
C ASN A 134 -8.84 -1.39 -8.29
N ILE A 135 -8.96 -1.52 -9.61
CA ILE A 135 -10.24 -1.45 -10.34
C ILE A 135 -11.26 -2.49 -9.86
N ASP A 136 -10.79 -3.67 -9.43
CA ASP A 136 -11.65 -4.75 -8.90
C ASP A 136 -11.91 -4.58 -7.39
N LYS A 137 -11.01 -3.89 -6.66
CA LYS A 137 -11.04 -3.74 -5.19
C LYS A 137 -11.79 -2.49 -4.70
N VAL A 138 -11.74 -1.38 -5.44
CA VAL A 138 -12.20 -0.06 -4.95
C VAL A 138 -13.69 -0.01 -4.59
N ALA A 139 -14.53 -0.81 -5.27
CA ALA A 139 -15.97 -0.90 -4.97
C ALA A 139 -16.28 -1.58 -3.62
N LEU A 140 -15.32 -2.29 -3.03
CA LEU A 140 -15.45 -2.95 -1.72
C LEU A 140 -15.18 -1.98 -0.56
N VAL A 141 -14.51 -0.85 -0.81
CA VAL A 141 -14.16 0.14 0.22
C VAL A 141 -15.43 0.82 0.73
N LYS A 142 -15.71 0.67 2.04
CA LYS A 142 -16.92 1.18 2.69
C LYS A 142 -16.84 2.65 3.10
N CYS A 143 -15.63 3.21 3.18
CA CYS A 143 -15.38 4.56 3.70
C CYS A 143 -15.19 5.62 2.58
N PRO A 144 -15.22 6.93 2.92
CA PRO A 144 -15.03 7.99 1.94
C PRO A 144 -13.65 7.91 1.25
N VAL A 145 -13.67 7.87 -0.08
CA VAL A 145 -12.47 7.88 -0.93
C VAL A 145 -12.29 9.26 -1.56
N LEU A 146 -11.14 9.90 -1.29
CA LEU A 146 -10.64 11.06 -2.03
C LEU A 146 -9.64 10.59 -3.09
N VAL A 147 -9.79 11.05 -4.32
CA VAL A 147 -8.78 10.91 -5.38
C VAL A 147 -8.16 12.27 -5.69
N ILE A 148 -6.83 12.31 -5.76
CA ILE A 148 -6.03 13.46 -6.20
C ILE A 148 -5.20 13.01 -7.41
N HIS A 149 -5.26 13.71 -8.54
CA HIS A 149 -4.51 13.33 -9.74
C HIS A 149 -4.20 14.56 -10.62
N GLY A 150 -2.98 14.60 -11.18
CA GLY A 150 -2.58 15.58 -12.19
C GLY A 150 -3.28 15.37 -13.52
N THR A 151 -3.74 16.44 -14.18
CA THR A 151 -4.36 16.33 -15.52
C THR A 151 -3.34 16.23 -16.65
N ALA A 152 -2.04 16.35 -16.34
CA ALA A 152 -0.92 16.21 -17.26
C ALA A 152 0.08 15.15 -16.74
N ASP A 153 -0.43 14.17 -16.00
CA ASP A 153 0.33 13.00 -15.56
C ASP A 153 0.66 12.11 -16.78
N ASP A 154 1.95 12.00 -17.08
CA ASP A 154 2.52 11.26 -18.20
C ASP A 154 3.08 9.89 -17.79
N VAL A 155 2.98 9.53 -16.50
CA VAL A 155 3.39 8.24 -15.95
C VAL A 155 2.17 7.35 -15.70
N VAL A 156 1.13 7.92 -15.08
CA VAL A 156 -0.15 7.25 -14.80
C VAL A 156 -1.27 8.17 -15.29
N ASP A 157 -1.82 7.90 -16.46
CA ASP A 157 -2.85 8.76 -17.07
C ASP A 157 -4.03 9.05 -16.11
N CYS A 158 -4.52 10.29 -16.14
CA CYS A 158 -5.58 10.78 -15.24
C CYS A 158 -6.88 9.95 -15.31
N SER A 159 -7.12 9.20 -16.40
CA SER A 159 -8.23 8.24 -16.48
C SER A 159 -8.20 7.15 -15.40
N HIS A 160 -7.01 6.79 -14.88
CA HIS A 160 -6.88 5.83 -13.79
C HIS A 160 -7.56 6.32 -12.50
N GLY A 161 -7.22 7.54 -12.07
CA GLY A 161 -7.85 8.18 -10.91
C GLY A 161 -9.34 8.40 -11.12
N ARG A 162 -9.76 8.80 -12.33
CA ARG A 162 -11.19 8.98 -12.66
C ARG A 162 -11.96 7.67 -12.57
N ALA A 163 -11.42 6.57 -13.09
CA ALA A 163 -12.07 5.25 -13.03
C ALA A 163 -12.21 4.74 -11.59
N LEU A 164 -11.17 4.89 -10.77
CA LEU A 164 -11.23 4.49 -9.36
C LEU A 164 -12.18 5.37 -8.55
N TRP A 165 -12.22 6.68 -8.81
CA TRP A 165 -13.19 7.57 -8.19
C TRP A 165 -14.63 7.19 -8.56
N GLU A 166 -14.91 6.96 -9.85
CA GLU A 166 -16.25 6.59 -10.33
C GLU A 166 -16.73 5.26 -9.75
N LEU A 167 -15.84 4.29 -9.56
CA LEU A 167 -16.16 2.99 -8.95
C LEU A 167 -16.19 3.00 -7.42
N SER A 168 -15.73 4.08 -6.76
CA SER A 168 -15.76 4.19 -5.29
C SER A 168 -17.20 4.25 -4.78
N LYS A 169 -17.52 3.42 -3.79
CA LYS A 169 -18.88 3.35 -3.19
C LYS A 169 -19.26 4.64 -2.47
N VAL A 170 -18.34 5.19 -1.67
CA VAL A 170 -18.51 6.47 -0.97
C VAL A 170 -17.49 7.46 -1.51
N LYS A 171 -17.94 8.35 -2.40
CA LYS A 171 -17.10 9.35 -3.06
C LYS A 171 -16.94 10.59 -2.20
N TYR A 172 -15.71 11.08 -2.04
CA TYR A 172 -15.46 12.48 -1.68
C TYR A 172 -15.11 13.28 -2.96
N GLU A 173 -15.32 14.60 -2.95
CA GLU A 173 -15.01 15.47 -4.09
C GLU A 173 -13.53 15.32 -4.51
N PRO A 174 -13.22 14.92 -5.76
CA PRO A 174 -11.85 14.66 -6.19
C PRO A 174 -11.09 15.96 -6.46
N LEU A 175 -9.76 15.90 -6.44
CA LEU A 175 -8.89 17.01 -6.87
C LEU A 175 -8.19 16.65 -8.18
N TRP A 176 -8.66 17.22 -9.28
CA TRP A 176 -7.99 17.16 -10.58
C TRP A 176 -7.05 18.36 -10.73
N VAL A 177 -5.75 18.18 -10.45
CA VAL A 177 -4.76 19.27 -10.46
C VAL A 177 -4.42 19.65 -11.91
N LYS A 178 -4.96 20.78 -12.37
CA LYS A 178 -4.82 21.22 -13.77
C LYS A 178 -3.37 21.53 -14.12
N GLY A 179 -2.79 20.74 -15.02
CA GLY A 179 -1.39 20.86 -15.44
C GLY A 179 -0.37 20.22 -14.50
N GLY A 180 -0.80 19.62 -13.39
CA GLY A 180 0.06 18.79 -12.55
C GLY A 180 0.43 17.48 -13.26
N ASN A 181 1.65 16.99 -13.00
CA ASN A 181 2.18 15.72 -13.48
C ASN A 181 2.26 14.70 -12.33
N HIS A 182 2.93 13.55 -12.54
CA HIS A 182 2.95 12.47 -11.55
C HIS A 182 3.59 12.83 -10.20
N CYS A 183 4.60 13.70 -10.20
CA CYS A 183 5.54 13.87 -9.07
C CYS A 183 5.64 15.33 -8.57
N ASN A 184 4.65 16.18 -8.88
CA ASN A 184 4.69 17.60 -8.51
C ASN A 184 3.41 18.14 -7.87
N LEU A 185 2.41 17.30 -7.56
CA LEU A 185 1.11 17.77 -7.10
C LEU A 185 1.19 18.45 -5.73
N GLU A 186 2.12 18.00 -4.88
CA GLU A 186 2.43 18.57 -3.58
C GLU A 186 2.82 20.06 -3.65
N LEU A 187 3.38 20.51 -4.78
CA LEU A 187 3.78 21.89 -5.02
C LEU A 187 2.60 22.82 -5.35
N TYR A 188 1.42 22.28 -5.64
CA TYR A 188 0.24 23.07 -5.98
C TYR A 188 -0.52 23.49 -4.70
N PRO A 189 -0.81 24.78 -4.48
CA PRO A 189 -1.54 25.23 -3.28
C PRO A 189 -2.90 24.55 -3.07
N GLU A 190 -3.54 24.10 -4.15
CA GLU A 190 -4.78 23.35 -4.13
C GLU A 190 -4.65 21.99 -3.42
N TYR A 191 -3.50 21.31 -3.51
CA TYR A 191 -3.26 20.00 -2.91
C TYR A 191 -3.45 20.03 -1.39
N ILE A 192 -2.67 20.87 -0.69
CA ILE A 192 -2.72 20.94 0.77
C ILE A 192 -4.05 21.55 1.25
N LYS A 193 -4.61 22.50 0.50
CA LYS A 193 -5.91 23.13 0.78
C LYS A 193 -7.05 22.11 0.72
N HIS A 194 -7.06 21.24 -0.29
CA HIS A 194 -8.11 20.24 -0.48
C HIS A 194 -7.96 19.07 0.50
N LEU A 195 -6.73 18.61 0.77
CA LEU A 195 -6.46 17.66 1.85
C LEU A 195 -6.93 18.19 3.20
N LYS A 196 -6.63 19.45 3.55
CA LYS A 196 -7.11 20.05 4.81
C LYS A 196 -8.64 20.11 4.86
N LYS A 197 -9.31 20.42 3.76
CA LYS A 197 -10.78 20.38 3.65
C LYS A 197 -11.34 18.96 3.86
N PHE A 198 -10.68 17.94 3.30
CA PHE A 198 -11.03 16.53 3.49
C PHE A 198 -10.87 16.09 4.94
N ILE A 199 -9.69 16.31 5.53
CA ILE A 199 -9.35 15.96 6.93
C ILE A 199 -10.22 16.73 7.95
N THR A 200 -10.82 17.86 7.57
CA THR A 200 -11.80 18.61 8.40
C THR A 200 -13.25 18.14 8.21
N ALA A 201 -13.59 17.49 7.09
CA ALA A 201 -14.92 16.92 6.84
C ALA A 201 -15.04 15.51 7.45
N ILE A 202 -13.99 14.72 7.24
CA ILE A 202 -13.53 13.70 8.20
C ILE A 202 -13.17 14.41 9.52
N GLU A 203 -12.95 13.67 10.60
CA GLU A 203 -13.13 14.14 11.99
C GLU A 203 -14.56 14.60 12.33
N LYS A 204 -15.14 15.58 11.62
CA LYS A 204 -16.48 16.12 11.90
C LYS A 204 -17.64 15.15 11.60
N SER A 205 -17.52 14.32 10.58
CA SER A 205 -18.51 13.26 10.31
C SER A 205 -18.46 12.17 11.39
N PRO A 206 -19.57 11.50 11.73
CA PRO A 206 -19.51 10.36 12.64
C PRO A 206 -18.66 9.22 12.05
N PRO A 207 -18.06 8.36 12.90
CA PRO A 207 -17.51 7.06 12.48
C PRO A 207 -18.54 6.20 11.73
N LEU A 208 -18.05 5.30 10.88
CA LEU A 208 -18.88 4.28 10.25
C LEU A 208 -19.40 3.32 11.32
N LYS A 209 -20.72 3.27 11.50
CA LYS A 209 -21.37 2.23 12.29
C LYS A 209 -21.47 0.95 11.48
N ASP A 210 -21.49 -0.19 12.15
CA ASP A 210 -21.86 -1.45 11.53
C ASP A 210 -23.35 -1.44 11.19
N ASP A 211 -23.69 -1.74 9.93
CA ASP A 211 -25.05 -2.09 9.52
C ASP A 211 -25.36 -3.54 9.96
N SER A 212 -25.26 -3.81 11.26
CA SER A 212 -25.82 -5.04 11.82
C SER A 212 -27.34 -4.90 11.83
N PRO A 213 -28.11 -5.80 11.20
CA PRO A 213 -29.56 -5.77 11.32
C PRO A 213 -29.92 -6.09 12.77
N GLU A 214 -30.42 -5.09 13.50
CA GLU A 214 -31.05 -5.32 14.81
C GLU A 214 -32.16 -6.35 14.61
N SER A 215 -31.99 -7.55 15.18
CA SER A 215 -33.08 -8.51 15.24
C SER A 215 -34.13 -7.94 16.18
N SER A 216 -35.19 -7.36 15.61
CA SER A 216 -36.39 -6.96 16.33
C SER A 216 -37.10 -8.20 16.87
N GLY A 217 -36.59 -8.73 17.98
CA GLY A 217 -37.24 -9.80 18.73
C GLY A 217 -38.54 -9.26 19.32
N PRO A 218 -39.70 -9.91 19.09
CA PRO A 218 -40.92 -9.53 19.77
C PRO A 218 -40.78 -9.82 21.26
N SER A 219 -40.92 -8.79 22.08
CA SER A 219 -41.26 -8.94 23.48
C SER A 219 -42.73 -9.32 23.58
N ASP A 220 -43.04 -10.45 24.21
CA ASP A 220 -44.30 -10.62 24.94
C ASP A 220 -44.11 -11.62 26.09
N LEU A 221 -44.80 -11.33 27.18
CA LEU A 221 -44.78 -12.08 28.45
C LEU A 221 -46.08 -12.89 28.61
N GLU A 222 -46.05 -13.77 29.60
CA GLU A 222 -47.13 -14.56 30.19
C GLU A 222 -47.39 -15.95 29.58
N THR A 223 -47.78 -17.01 30.30
CA THR A 223 -47.86 -17.46 31.71
C THR A 223 -48.64 -18.78 31.60
N GLY A 224 -48.25 -19.90 32.22
CA GLY A 224 -49.11 -21.11 32.17
C GLY A 224 -48.49 -22.48 32.50
N SER A 225 -48.47 -22.81 33.80
CA SER A 225 -48.68 -24.13 34.42
C SER A 225 -48.52 -25.46 33.65
N GLU A 226 -47.64 -26.31 34.21
CA GLU A 226 -47.85 -27.75 34.54
C GLU A 226 -48.14 -28.81 33.46
N SER A 227 -47.27 -29.83 33.40
CA SER A 227 -47.66 -31.23 33.70
C SER A 227 -46.44 -32.17 33.86
N MET A 228 -46.61 -33.21 34.69
CA MET A 228 -45.67 -34.32 34.87
C MET A 228 -45.72 -35.30 33.68
N GLU A 229 -44.64 -36.03 33.39
CA GLU A 229 -44.54 -37.46 33.70
C GLU A 229 -43.18 -38.10 33.31
N SER A 230 -42.85 -39.13 34.07
CA SER A 230 -41.62 -39.91 34.21
C SER A 230 -41.16 -40.76 33.00
N SER A 231 -39.84 -41.04 32.91
CA SER A 231 -39.29 -42.38 33.26
C SER A 231 -37.80 -42.61 32.93
N ARG A 232 -37.08 -43.13 33.94
CA ARG A 232 -36.07 -44.22 33.96
C ARG A 232 -35.73 -44.89 32.59
N LYS A 233 -34.51 -45.35 32.25
CA LYS A 233 -33.42 -45.94 33.06
C LYS A 233 -32.13 -46.21 32.20
N SER A 234 -30.95 -46.08 32.81
CA SER A 234 -29.85 -47.09 32.87
C SER A 234 -28.82 -47.36 31.75
N THR A 235 -27.57 -47.51 32.22
CA THR A 235 -26.45 -48.42 31.81
C THR A 235 -25.57 -48.14 30.58
N ASP A 236 -24.26 -48.02 30.88
CA ASP A 236 -23.05 -48.47 30.18
C ASP A 236 -23.05 -48.75 28.66
N VAL A 237 -22.00 -48.24 27.97
CA VAL A 237 -20.89 -49.10 27.53
C VAL A 237 -19.62 -48.28 27.28
N ARG A 238 -18.49 -48.84 27.71
CA ARG A 238 -17.12 -48.37 27.50
C ARG A 238 -16.59 -48.91 26.17
N ASP A 239 -15.90 -48.09 25.38
CA ASP A 239 -14.92 -48.66 24.45
C ASP A 239 -13.64 -47.82 24.28
N LYS A 240 -12.53 -48.49 23.98
CA LYS A 240 -11.17 -47.94 23.84
C LYS A 240 -10.72 -48.03 22.39
N SER A 241 -10.41 -46.90 21.77
CA SER A 241 -9.59 -46.88 20.55
C SER A 241 -8.10 -46.74 20.89
N ARG A 242 -7.29 -47.64 20.34
CA ARG A 242 -5.81 -47.58 20.37
C ARG A 242 -5.33 -46.67 19.24
N SER A 243 -4.17 -46.04 19.42
CA SER A 243 -3.24 -45.81 18.31
C SER A 243 -1.83 -46.19 18.74
N SER A 244 -1.04 -46.65 17.77
CA SER A 244 0.31 -47.17 17.93
C SER A 244 1.25 -46.41 17.02
N THR A 245 2.46 -46.09 17.47
CA THR A 245 3.70 -46.37 16.71
C THR A 245 4.94 -46.16 17.57
N ASP A 246 6.00 -46.89 17.21
CA ASP A 246 7.21 -47.05 18.00
C ASP A 246 8.24 -45.93 17.85
N HIS A 247 9.14 -45.88 18.84
CA HIS A 247 10.37 -45.10 18.82
C HIS A 247 11.31 -45.46 17.66
N ARG A 248 12.08 -44.47 17.19
CA ARG A 248 13.51 -44.66 16.92
C ARG A 248 14.31 -43.38 17.21
N ARG A 249 15.29 -43.50 18.13
CA ARG A 249 16.37 -42.52 18.32
C ARG A 249 17.38 -42.64 17.17
N SER A 250 18.05 -41.53 16.84
CA SER A 250 19.33 -41.54 16.11
C SER A 250 20.38 -40.73 16.87
N THR A 251 21.66 -41.00 16.60
CA THR A 251 22.80 -40.70 17.48
C THR A 251 23.77 -39.64 16.93
N ASP A 252 24.54 -39.05 17.84
CA ASP A 252 25.73 -38.21 17.59
C ASP A 252 26.69 -38.71 16.48
N ARG A 253 27.36 -37.77 15.78
CA ARG A 253 28.84 -37.66 15.72
C ARG A 253 29.43 -36.49 14.88
N ARG A 254 30.17 -35.61 15.58
CA ARG A 254 31.51 -34.99 15.32
C ARG A 254 32.01 -34.53 13.92
N GLU A 255 32.50 -33.27 13.93
CA GLU A 255 33.81 -32.73 13.44
C GLU A 255 34.17 -32.57 11.93
N LYS A 256 34.14 -31.30 11.44
CA LYS A 256 35.26 -30.42 10.93
C LYS A 256 36.55 -31.02 10.29
N PRO A 257 37.39 -30.29 9.46
CA PRO A 257 37.26 -28.92 8.85
C PRO A 257 37.97 -28.67 7.45
N ARG A 258 38.06 -27.37 7.04
CA ARG A 258 39.12 -26.66 6.22
C ARG A 258 39.14 -26.68 4.67
N SER A 259 39.02 -25.47 4.08
CA SER A 259 40.02 -24.72 3.25
C SER A 259 39.27 -23.54 2.57
N SER A 260 39.67 -22.26 2.51
CA SER A 260 40.94 -21.53 2.40
C SER A 260 41.64 -21.62 1.03
N ILE A 261 41.42 -20.62 0.17
CA ILE A 261 42.42 -20.02 -0.74
C ILE A 261 42.13 -18.53 -0.85
N ASP A 262 43.19 -17.74 -0.72
CA ASP A 262 43.25 -16.29 -0.88
C ASP A 262 44.15 -16.01 -2.11
N ARG A 263 43.79 -15.05 -2.98
CA ARG A 263 44.74 -14.42 -3.94
C ARG A 263 44.21 -13.17 -4.68
N LYS A 264 44.57 -12.01 -4.13
CA LYS A 264 45.53 -11.06 -4.74
C LYS A 264 45.21 -10.40 -6.09
N ASP A 265 44.54 -9.25 -6.00
CA ASP A 265 44.98 -7.91 -6.45
C ASP A 265 46.12 -7.78 -7.51
N LYS A 266 45.84 -6.98 -8.57
CA LYS A 266 46.81 -6.34 -9.48
C LYS A 266 46.15 -5.14 -10.18
N GLY A 267 46.73 -3.93 -10.05
CA GLY A 267 46.23 -2.71 -10.71
C GLY A 267 47.18 -2.05 -11.74
N ARG A 268 46.80 -0.81 -12.15
CA ARG A 268 47.46 0.15 -13.07
C ARG A 268 47.39 -0.21 -14.58
N LYS A 269 47.05 0.71 -15.48
CA LYS A 269 47.70 2.03 -15.71
C LYS A 269 46.75 3.11 -16.27
N SER A 270 47.13 4.38 -16.05
CA SER A 270 46.65 5.55 -16.81
C SER A 270 47.57 5.87 -17.99
N VAL A 271 47.09 6.70 -18.93
CA VAL A 271 47.87 7.57 -19.83
C VAL A 271 47.07 8.84 -20.07
N ASP A 272 47.72 10.00 -20.00
CA ASP A 272 47.14 11.34 -20.21
C ASP A 272 47.69 12.05 -21.47
N HIS A 273 46.92 13.04 -21.94
CA HIS A 273 47.32 14.20 -22.79
C HIS A 273 47.73 13.96 -24.28
N PRO A 274 47.71 15.01 -25.16
CA PRO A 274 47.50 16.45 -24.91
C PRO A 274 46.42 17.18 -25.76
N ASP A 275 46.30 18.50 -25.52
CA ASP A 275 45.30 19.47 -26.02
C ASP A 275 45.53 20.13 -27.42
N LYS A 276 44.51 20.92 -27.83
CA LYS A 276 44.56 22.22 -28.60
C LYS A 276 44.50 22.21 -30.16
N PRO A 277 44.04 23.30 -30.83
CA PRO A 277 42.64 23.79 -30.85
C PRO A 277 42.16 24.29 -32.26
N ARG A 278 40.85 24.53 -32.49
CA ARG A 278 40.34 25.69 -33.28
C ARG A 278 38.80 25.83 -33.43
N ALA A 279 38.36 27.09 -33.24
CA ALA A 279 37.35 27.87 -33.96
C ALA A 279 35.94 27.32 -34.28
N SER A 280 34.95 28.18 -34.01
CA SER A 280 33.51 28.03 -34.21
C SER A 280 33.03 28.09 -35.67
N VAL A 281 31.99 27.32 -35.98
CA VAL A 281 30.88 27.77 -36.83
C VAL A 281 29.56 27.38 -36.14
N ASP A 282 28.65 28.34 -36.05
CA ASP A 282 27.32 28.17 -35.46
C ASP A 282 26.38 27.45 -36.44
N GLN A 283 25.76 26.36 -36.00
CA GLN A 283 24.63 25.74 -36.70
C GLN A 283 23.67 25.09 -35.71
N SER A 284 22.45 25.63 -35.65
CA SER A 284 21.40 25.23 -34.72
C SER A 284 20.78 23.88 -35.08
N ASP A 285 21.31 22.79 -34.51
CA ASP A 285 20.68 21.48 -34.64
C ASP A 285 19.39 21.39 -33.81
N LYS A 286 18.28 21.05 -34.48
CA LYS A 286 16.96 20.89 -33.83
C LYS A 286 16.98 19.62 -32.96
N PRO A 287 16.62 19.68 -31.66
CA PRO A 287 16.61 18.48 -30.82
C PRO A 287 15.56 17.48 -31.32
N ARG A 288 15.99 16.23 -31.55
CA ARG A 288 15.14 15.12 -31.99
C ARG A 288 14.23 14.69 -30.83
N LYS A 289 12.96 15.10 -30.87
CA LYS A 289 11.90 14.86 -29.86
C LYS A 289 11.50 13.38 -29.61
N SER A 290 12.33 12.41 -29.96
CA SER A 290 11.96 10.98 -29.95
C SER A 290 12.68 10.13 -28.90
N ILE A 291 13.69 10.64 -28.20
CA ILE A 291 14.51 9.86 -27.24
C ILE A 291 14.09 10.15 -25.79
N ASP A 292 13.85 11.42 -25.43
CA ASP A 292 13.50 11.80 -24.05
C ASP A 292 12.14 11.25 -23.57
N ARG A 293 11.26 10.87 -24.51
CA ARG A 293 9.97 10.23 -24.20
C ARG A 293 10.12 8.78 -23.71
N ALA A 294 11.28 8.15 -23.88
CA ALA A 294 11.48 6.77 -23.46
C ALA A 294 11.89 6.64 -21.98
N TYR A 295 12.56 7.64 -21.40
CA TYR A 295 13.18 7.54 -20.08
C TYR A 295 12.20 7.35 -18.91
N PRO A 296 11.09 8.10 -18.77
CA PRO A 296 10.13 7.91 -17.68
C PRO A 296 9.46 6.53 -17.75
N TYR A 297 9.05 6.14 -18.96
CA TYR A 297 8.55 4.80 -19.24
C TYR A 297 9.58 3.73 -18.92
N LEU A 298 10.88 3.93 -19.20
CA LEU A 298 11.91 2.94 -18.91
C LEU A 298 12.13 2.76 -17.41
N VAL A 299 12.01 3.79 -16.57
CA VAL A 299 12.09 3.67 -15.10
C VAL A 299 10.86 2.95 -14.55
N PHE A 300 9.66 3.28 -15.04
CA PHE A 300 8.43 2.60 -14.63
C PHE A 300 8.40 1.14 -15.13
N LEU A 301 8.83 0.87 -16.37
CA LEU A 301 9.12 -0.47 -16.88
C LEU A 301 10.16 -1.16 -16.01
N THR A 302 11.23 -0.49 -15.59
CA THR A 302 12.29 -1.16 -14.83
C THR A 302 11.75 -1.63 -13.48
N LEU A 303 10.90 -0.88 -12.78
CA LEU A 303 10.36 -1.31 -11.48
C LEU A 303 9.10 -2.18 -11.58
N ALA A 304 8.22 -1.94 -12.57
CA ALA A 304 7.15 -2.89 -12.88
C ALA A 304 7.72 -4.24 -13.36
N MET A 305 8.76 -4.23 -14.21
CA MET A 305 9.47 -5.44 -14.61
C MET A 305 10.29 -6.03 -13.47
N HIS A 306 10.99 -5.28 -12.61
CA HIS A 306 11.68 -5.91 -11.47
C HIS A 306 10.70 -6.56 -10.49
N CYS A 307 9.52 -5.98 -10.26
CA CYS A 307 8.43 -6.63 -9.52
C CYS A 307 7.83 -7.85 -10.25
N VAL A 308 8.00 -7.99 -11.58
CA VAL A 308 7.51 -9.12 -12.37
C VAL A 308 8.59 -10.20 -12.58
N THR A 309 9.84 -9.84 -12.85
CA THR A 309 10.97 -10.77 -13.05
C THR A 309 11.52 -11.31 -11.73
N ALA A 310 11.26 -10.64 -10.60
CA ALA A 310 11.52 -11.20 -9.27
C ALA A 310 10.48 -12.27 -8.84
N LEU A 311 9.42 -12.50 -9.65
CA LEU A 311 8.40 -13.52 -9.43
C LEU A 311 8.62 -14.81 -10.26
N GLU A 312 9.61 -14.83 -11.16
CA GLU A 312 9.96 -16.02 -11.98
C GLU A 312 11.23 -16.75 -11.48
N GLY A 313 11.65 -16.55 -10.22
CA GLY A 313 12.88 -17.14 -9.65
C GLY A 313 12.90 -17.38 -8.14
#